data_AF-A0AA43ZGG9-F1
#
_entry.id   AF-A0AA43ZGG9-F1
#
_cell.length_a   1.000
_cell.length_b   1.000
_cell.length_c   1.000
_cell.angle_alpha   90.00
_cell.angle_beta   90.00
_cell.angle_gamma   90.00
#
_symmetry.space_group_name_H-M   'P 1'
#
loop_
_entity.id
_entity.type
_entity.pdbx_description
1 polymer ?
#
loop_
_entity_poly.entity_id
_entity_poly.type
_entity_poly.pdbx_seq_one_letter_code
_entity_poly.pdbx_strand_id
1 'polypeptide(L)'
;MASDRPLRRRIWKLAATLAYGRRRAHAYDWAPSLRIEPAPYGPERTILFRDRPAGTLLPPSALSDLAGSDITIVGSGPSVRHADLGVLVNRSTLLLNGAIALVPERISRPLAFVVEDERFVYRHFQAFMASLDPSILCLFSVAVIRAILEHDPDWLIERPVILIDNLLKPYGENRRDLAAVSRMPAVTVDAPSRSGVSLDPASGVFQGGSVAVSALQFALFCRPRIIGFIGIDIANAAQPRFYETPGETVFSGVSEAEGRILGHMRLAKAVGEARGSTFVNYSPSSALQKIGIPYSDRLVGLR
;
A
#
# COMPACT_ATOMS: atom_id res chain seq x y z
N MET A 1 21.03 -1.69 -16.26
CA MET A 1 20.14 -1.72 -15.08
C MET A 1 19.27 -2.97 -15.14
N ALA A 2 19.55 -3.97 -14.30
CA ALA A 2 18.76 -5.19 -14.27
C ALA A 2 17.35 -4.87 -13.72
N SER A 3 16.33 -5.31 -14.43
CA SER A 3 14.95 -5.25 -13.94
C SER A 3 14.79 -6.34 -12.89
N ASP A 4 14.40 -5.99 -11.67
CA ASP A 4 14.19 -6.96 -10.57
C ASP A 4 12.97 -7.85 -10.78
N ARG A 5 12.25 -7.62 -11.87
CA ARG A 5 11.21 -8.53 -12.35
C ARG A 5 11.86 -9.63 -13.19
N PRO A 6 11.52 -10.90 -12.93
CA PRO A 6 11.91 -12.01 -13.79
C PRO A 6 11.61 -11.74 -15.27
N LEU A 7 12.49 -12.15 -16.19
CA LEU A 7 12.32 -11.93 -17.64
C LEU A 7 10.95 -12.44 -18.16
N ARG A 8 10.44 -13.54 -17.59
CA ARG A 8 9.10 -14.08 -17.86
C ARG A 8 7.98 -13.04 -17.74
N ARG A 9 8.11 -12.04 -16.84
CA ARG A 9 7.09 -10.99 -16.64
C ARG A 9 6.95 -10.07 -17.85
N ARG A 10 8.05 -9.78 -18.55
CA ARG A 10 8.00 -8.96 -19.77
C ARG A 10 7.25 -9.68 -20.89
N ILE A 11 7.50 -10.98 -21.03
CA ILE A 11 6.81 -11.85 -21.99
C ILE A 11 5.33 -11.93 -21.64
N TRP A 12 4.98 -12.16 -20.37
CA TRP A 12 3.59 -12.22 -19.92
C TRP A 12 2.82 -10.92 -20.14
N LYS A 13 3.45 -9.76 -19.94
CA LYS A 13 2.81 -8.48 -20.21
C LYS A 13 2.43 -8.32 -21.69
N LEU A 14 3.30 -8.76 -22.60
CA LEU A 14 3.01 -8.76 -24.03
C LEU A 14 1.90 -9.77 -24.36
N ALA A 15 2.02 -11.00 -23.85
CA ALA A 15 1.03 -12.05 -24.04
C ALA A 15 -0.36 -11.63 -23.54
N ALA A 16 -0.46 -11.04 -22.35
CA ALA A 16 -1.72 -10.54 -21.81
C ALA A 16 -2.32 -9.41 -22.66
N THR A 17 -1.49 -8.54 -23.22
CA THR A 17 -1.96 -7.48 -24.14
C THR A 17 -2.53 -8.06 -25.42
N LEU A 18 -1.93 -9.12 -25.96
CA LEU A 18 -2.41 -9.82 -27.16
C LEU A 18 -3.68 -10.63 -26.88
N ALA A 19 -3.70 -11.39 -25.79
CA ALA A 19 -4.81 -12.29 -25.45
C ALA A 19 -6.06 -11.56 -24.95
N TYR A 20 -5.90 -10.54 -24.10
CA TYR A 20 -7.03 -9.86 -23.44
C TYR A 20 -7.32 -8.46 -24.00
N GLY A 21 -6.47 -7.96 -24.92
CA GLY A 21 -6.55 -6.63 -25.48
C GLY A 21 -6.09 -5.53 -24.52
N ARG A 22 -5.92 -4.31 -25.05
CA ARG A 22 -5.35 -3.15 -24.29
C ARG A 22 -6.14 -2.78 -23.04
N ARG A 23 -7.46 -2.97 -23.02
CA ARG A 23 -8.33 -2.62 -21.88
C ARG A 23 -8.21 -3.58 -20.70
N ARG A 24 -7.70 -4.80 -20.93
CA ARG A 24 -7.46 -5.83 -19.91
C ARG A 24 -6.01 -6.30 -19.88
N ALA A 25 -5.10 -5.52 -20.45
CA ALA A 25 -3.67 -5.87 -20.46
C ALA A 25 -3.12 -6.04 -19.03
N HIS A 26 -3.68 -5.34 -18.03
CA HIS A 26 -3.31 -5.52 -16.61
C HIS A 26 -3.58 -6.92 -16.06
N ALA A 27 -4.26 -7.80 -16.81
CA ALA A 27 -4.36 -9.22 -16.50
C ALA A 27 -3.01 -9.92 -16.28
N TYR A 28 -1.91 -9.36 -16.79
CA TYR A 28 -0.57 -9.89 -16.46
C TYR A 28 -0.28 -9.86 -14.95
N ASP A 29 -0.99 -9.08 -14.13
CA ASP A 29 -0.78 -9.03 -12.68
C ASP A 29 -1.31 -10.28 -11.96
N TRP A 30 -2.22 -11.06 -12.55
CA TRP A 30 -2.78 -12.29 -11.96
C TRP A 30 -2.78 -13.52 -12.88
N ALA A 31 -3.08 -13.33 -14.17
CA ALA A 31 -3.23 -14.44 -15.10
C ALA A 31 -1.87 -15.06 -15.47
N PRO A 32 -1.83 -16.38 -15.73
CA PRO A 32 -2.95 -17.34 -15.63
C PRO A 32 -3.08 -17.97 -14.23
N SER A 33 -2.16 -17.67 -13.31
CA SER A 33 -1.96 -18.50 -12.12
C SER A 33 -2.80 -18.10 -10.91
N LEU A 34 -3.27 -16.86 -10.82
CA LEU A 34 -4.04 -16.37 -9.68
C LEU A 34 -5.50 -16.12 -10.08
N ARG A 35 -6.43 -16.68 -9.31
CA ARG A 35 -7.84 -16.31 -9.31
C ARG A 35 -8.31 -15.89 -7.92
N ILE A 36 -9.21 -14.92 -7.88
CA ILE A 36 -9.86 -14.45 -6.66
C ILE A 36 -11.36 -14.49 -6.90
N GLU A 37 -12.05 -15.35 -6.18
CA GLU A 37 -13.48 -15.66 -6.36
C GLU A 37 -14.25 -15.36 -5.06
N PRO A 38 -15.54 -15.03 -5.11
CA PRO A 38 -16.35 -14.91 -3.89
C PRO A 38 -16.27 -16.19 -3.06
N ALA A 39 -16.15 -16.07 -1.74
CA ALA A 39 -16.28 -17.23 -0.87
C ALA A 39 -17.74 -17.74 -0.93
N PRO A 40 -17.99 -19.04 -0.64
CA PRO A 40 -19.34 -19.59 -0.63
C PRO A 40 -20.29 -18.90 0.35
N TYR A 41 -19.74 -18.36 1.44
CA TYR A 41 -20.46 -17.66 2.51
C TYR A 41 -19.66 -16.44 2.95
N GLY A 42 -20.37 -15.38 3.35
CA GLY A 42 -19.77 -14.17 3.92
C GLY A 42 -19.22 -13.19 2.88
N PRO A 43 -18.70 -12.05 3.34
CA PRO A 43 -18.09 -11.02 2.49
C PRO A 43 -16.67 -11.35 2.01
N GLU A 44 -16.10 -12.47 2.46
CA GLU A 44 -14.76 -12.92 2.12
C GLU A 44 -14.64 -13.38 0.65
N ARG A 45 -13.39 -13.47 0.18
CA ARG A 45 -13.07 -14.00 -1.16
C ARG A 45 -12.00 -15.08 -1.06
N THR A 46 -12.15 -16.16 -1.80
CA THR A 46 -11.16 -17.24 -1.87
C THR A 46 -10.07 -16.91 -2.88
N ILE A 47 -8.82 -17.14 -2.48
CA ILE A 47 -7.65 -17.05 -3.35
C ILE A 47 -7.34 -18.45 -3.89
N LEU A 48 -7.31 -18.59 -5.21
CA LEU A 48 -6.86 -19.80 -5.89
C LEU A 48 -5.54 -19.52 -6.60
N PHE A 49 -4.54 -20.35 -6.36
CA PHE A 49 -3.27 -20.34 -7.08
C PHE A 49 -3.08 -21.64 -7.83
N ARG A 50 -2.97 -21.58 -9.16
CA ARG A 50 -2.87 -22.75 -10.05
C ARG A 50 -3.95 -23.79 -9.73
N ASP A 51 -5.19 -23.31 -9.62
CA ASP A 51 -6.40 -24.09 -9.31
C ASP A 51 -6.44 -24.71 -7.90
N ARG A 52 -5.55 -24.32 -6.99
CA ARG A 52 -5.54 -24.77 -5.59
C ARG A 52 -5.90 -23.65 -4.63
N PRO A 53 -6.71 -23.89 -3.58
CA PRO A 53 -6.91 -22.92 -2.50
C PRO A 53 -5.57 -22.51 -1.89
N ALA A 54 -5.35 -21.20 -1.77
CA ALA A 54 -4.09 -20.64 -1.28
C ALA A 54 -4.29 -19.60 -0.16
N GLY A 55 -5.53 -19.27 0.19
CA GLY A 55 -5.85 -18.32 1.25
C GLY A 55 -7.21 -17.66 1.07
N THR A 56 -7.53 -16.73 1.96
CA THR A 56 -8.79 -15.99 1.98
C THR A 56 -8.51 -14.50 2.11
N LEU A 57 -9.30 -13.69 1.41
CA LEU A 57 -9.30 -12.24 1.55
C LEU A 57 -10.45 -11.80 2.45
N LEU A 58 -10.12 -11.00 3.45
CA LEU A 58 -11.05 -10.33 4.32
C LEU A 58 -11.62 -9.06 3.66
N PRO A 59 -12.83 -8.63 4.04
CA PRO A 59 -13.35 -7.34 3.62
C PRO A 59 -12.54 -6.18 4.25
N PRO A 60 -12.54 -4.98 3.63
CA PRO A 60 -11.88 -3.80 4.20
C PRO A 60 -12.34 -3.45 5.63
N SER A 61 -13.57 -3.82 6.02
CA SER A 61 -14.08 -3.62 7.37
C SER A 61 -13.22 -4.28 8.45
N ALA A 62 -12.54 -5.39 8.15
CA ALA A 62 -11.63 -6.03 9.08
C ALA A 62 -10.47 -5.11 9.51
N LEU A 63 -10.08 -4.12 8.68
CA LEU A 63 -9.14 -3.09 9.08
C LEU A 63 -9.79 -2.07 10.04
N SER A 64 -11.00 -1.60 9.72
CA SER A 64 -11.69 -0.61 10.56
C SER A 64 -12.08 -1.15 11.92
N ASP A 65 -12.39 -2.45 12.02
CA ASP A 65 -12.72 -3.12 13.28
C ASP A 65 -11.52 -3.17 14.25
N LEU A 66 -10.30 -3.08 13.71
CA LEU A 66 -9.05 -3.06 14.48
C LEU A 66 -8.50 -1.65 14.70
N ALA A 67 -8.90 -0.68 13.87
CA ALA A 67 -8.34 0.65 13.86
C ALA A 67 -8.81 1.48 15.07
N GLY A 68 -7.87 2.21 15.68
CA GLY A 68 -8.16 3.20 16.70
C GLY A 68 -8.45 4.60 16.13
N SER A 69 -8.52 5.59 17.02
CA SER A 69 -8.72 7.00 16.63
C SER A 69 -7.52 7.63 15.93
N ASP A 70 -6.34 7.01 16.04
CA ASP A 70 -5.08 7.54 15.55
C ASP A 70 -4.47 6.47 14.63
N ILE A 71 -4.10 6.85 13.41
CA ILE A 71 -3.40 5.98 12.45
C ILE A 71 -2.17 6.70 11.94
N THR A 72 -1.01 6.08 12.07
CA THR A 72 0.28 6.58 11.56
C THR A 72 0.73 5.70 10.40
N ILE A 73 0.96 6.31 9.24
CA ILE A 73 1.53 5.66 8.07
C ILE A 73 3.06 5.75 8.17
N VAL A 74 3.71 4.59 8.25
CA VAL A 74 5.15 4.47 8.47
C VAL A 74 5.82 4.00 7.19
N GLY A 75 6.55 4.90 6.55
CA GLY A 75 7.38 4.62 5.38
C GLY A 75 8.79 4.13 5.74
N SER A 76 9.66 4.14 4.73
CA SER A 76 11.03 3.63 4.84
C SER A 76 12.11 4.70 4.78
N GLY A 77 11.71 5.97 4.83
CA GLY A 77 12.63 7.11 4.81
C GLY A 77 13.53 7.16 6.06
N PRO A 78 14.72 7.78 5.94
CA PRO A 78 15.71 7.85 7.02
C PRO A 78 15.19 8.53 8.29
N SER A 79 14.18 9.39 8.19
CA SER A 79 13.56 10.05 9.34
C SER A 79 13.05 9.09 10.43
N VAL A 80 12.75 7.84 10.08
CA VAL A 80 12.34 6.78 11.02
C VAL A 80 13.44 6.40 12.02
N ARG A 81 14.73 6.56 11.66
CA ARG A 81 15.86 6.14 12.52
C ARG A 81 15.90 6.90 13.85
N HIS A 82 15.46 8.16 13.86
CA HIS A 82 15.57 9.05 15.02
C HIS A 82 14.25 9.24 15.78
N ALA A 83 13.16 8.69 15.29
CA ALA A 83 11.88 8.83 15.96
C ALA A 83 11.71 7.85 17.12
N ASP A 84 11.11 8.30 18.21
CA ASP A 84 10.63 7.41 19.25
C ASP A 84 9.31 6.79 18.79
N LEU A 85 9.36 5.53 18.33
CA LEU A 85 8.19 4.79 17.86
C LEU A 85 7.45 4.08 19.00
N GLY A 86 8.07 3.95 20.17
CA GLY A 86 7.48 3.29 21.33
C GLY A 86 6.28 4.03 21.92
N VAL A 87 6.17 5.33 21.63
CA VAL A 87 5.03 6.17 22.06
C VAL A 87 3.79 5.99 21.18
N LEU A 88 3.89 5.29 20.05
CA LEU A 88 2.76 5.00 19.18
C LEU A 88 1.86 3.93 19.82
N VAL A 89 0.55 4.12 19.70
CA VAL A 89 -0.42 3.19 20.27
C VAL A 89 -0.36 1.85 19.53
N ASN A 90 -0.53 0.75 20.25
CA ASN A 90 -0.65 -0.57 19.62
C ASN A 90 -1.76 -0.56 18.58
N ARG A 91 -1.53 -1.21 17.43
CA ARG A 91 -2.47 -1.25 16.30
C ARG A 91 -2.83 0.15 15.76
N SER A 92 -1.90 1.10 15.83
CA SER A 92 -2.06 2.43 15.23
C SER A 92 -1.19 2.64 13.99
N THR A 93 -0.46 1.64 13.50
CA THR A 93 0.55 1.84 12.43
C THR A 93 0.28 1.03 11.16
N LEU A 94 0.28 1.69 10.02
CA LEU A 94 0.31 1.06 8.70
C LEU A 94 1.76 1.05 8.21
N LEU A 95 2.39 -0.12 8.23
CA LEU A 95 3.81 -0.28 7.85
C LEU A 95 3.92 -0.50 6.34
N LEU A 96 4.66 0.37 5.66
CA LEU A 96 4.82 0.31 4.21
C LEU A 96 6.10 -0.45 3.83
N ASN A 97 6.00 -1.47 2.98
CA ASN A 97 7.16 -2.19 2.42
C ASN A 97 8.19 -2.57 3.52
N GLY A 98 9.45 -2.14 3.42
CA GLY A 98 10.47 -2.52 4.40
C GLY A 98 10.35 -1.83 5.76
N ALA A 99 9.34 -0.98 5.99
CA ALA A 99 8.99 -0.53 7.35
C ALA A 99 8.61 -1.71 8.27
N ILE A 100 8.27 -2.87 7.71
CA ILE A 100 8.05 -4.10 8.46
C ILE A 100 9.28 -4.56 9.27
N ALA A 101 10.49 -4.15 8.88
CA ALA A 101 11.72 -4.39 9.63
C ALA A 101 11.74 -3.76 11.03
N LEU A 102 10.79 -2.87 11.34
CA LEU A 102 10.62 -2.27 12.68
C LEU A 102 9.94 -3.23 13.67
N VAL A 103 9.37 -4.34 13.19
CA VAL A 103 8.69 -5.35 13.99
C VAL A 103 9.67 -6.46 14.38
N PRO A 104 9.65 -6.95 15.63
CA PRO A 104 8.86 -6.48 16.78
C PRO A 104 9.56 -5.39 17.61
N GLU A 105 10.82 -5.10 17.31
CA GLU A 105 11.74 -4.37 18.20
C GLU A 105 11.32 -2.93 18.48
N ARG A 106 10.83 -2.20 17.47
CA ARG A 106 10.44 -0.79 17.59
C ARG A 106 8.93 -0.58 17.47
N ILE A 107 8.23 -1.52 16.87
CA ILE A 107 6.77 -1.57 16.77
C ILE A 107 6.34 -3.00 17.08
N SER A 108 5.77 -3.22 18.26
CA SER A 108 5.41 -4.57 18.69
C SER A 108 4.16 -5.11 17.99
N ARG A 109 3.15 -4.26 17.76
CA ARG A 109 1.87 -4.66 17.14
C ARG A 109 1.39 -3.60 16.14
N PRO A 110 1.72 -3.73 14.84
CA PRO A 110 1.18 -2.83 13.83
C PRO A 110 -0.32 -3.05 13.62
N LEU A 111 -0.98 -2.05 13.00
CA LEU A 111 -2.36 -2.21 12.54
C LEU A 111 -2.39 -3.12 11.31
N ALA A 112 -1.53 -2.83 10.33
CA ALA A 112 -1.37 -3.68 9.14
C ALA A 112 -0.01 -3.47 8.46
N PHE A 113 0.41 -4.47 7.70
CA PHE A 113 1.53 -4.43 6.77
C PHE A 113 1.02 -4.21 5.33
N VAL A 114 1.55 -3.21 4.63
CA VAL A 114 1.04 -2.74 3.33
C VAL A 114 2.10 -2.89 2.24
N VAL A 115 1.81 -3.66 1.20
CA VAL A 115 2.69 -3.85 0.04
C VAL A 115 1.88 -3.82 -1.25
N GLU A 116 2.31 -2.98 -2.19
CA GLU A 116 1.64 -2.82 -3.50
C GLU A 116 2.51 -3.30 -4.68
N ASP A 117 3.83 -3.27 -4.56
CA ASP A 117 4.74 -3.56 -5.68
C ASP A 117 5.35 -4.96 -5.58
N GLU A 118 5.08 -5.81 -6.57
CA GLU A 118 5.65 -7.17 -6.67
C GLU A 118 7.18 -7.21 -6.63
N ARG A 119 7.86 -6.13 -7.04
CA ARG A 119 9.34 -6.06 -7.00
C ARG A 119 9.87 -6.10 -5.58
N PHE A 120 9.11 -5.60 -4.60
CA PHE A 120 9.47 -5.69 -3.20
C PHE A 120 9.50 -7.16 -2.76
N VAL A 121 8.48 -7.94 -3.14
CA VAL A 121 8.39 -9.37 -2.83
C VAL A 121 9.58 -10.13 -3.42
N TYR A 122 9.84 -9.99 -4.73
CA TYR A 122 10.93 -10.73 -5.38
C TYR A 122 12.31 -10.49 -4.75
N ARG A 123 12.53 -9.31 -4.16
CA ARG A 123 13.79 -8.95 -3.51
C ARG A 123 13.85 -9.33 -2.04
N HIS A 124 12.75 -9.13 -1.33
CA HIS A 124 12.76 -9.12 0.13
C HIS A 124 11.88 -10.20 0.76
N PHE A 125 11.39 -11.17 -0.03
CA PHE A 125 10.59 -12.27 0.49
C PHE A 125 11.28 -12.97 1.66
N GLN A 126 12.53 -13.39 1.49
CA GLN A 126 13.29 -14.07 2.54
C GLN A 126 13.59 -13.17 3.75
N ALA A 127 13.90 -11.90 3.51
CA ALA A 127 14.28 -10.96 4.57
C ALA A 127 13.11 -10.54 5.45
N PHE A 128 11.91 -10.38 4.88
CA PHE A 128 10.79 -9.74 5.57
C PHE A 128 9.49 -10.54 5.58
N MET A 129 9.27 -11.43 4.61
CA MET A 129 7.99 -12.13 4.47
C MET A 129 8.05 -13.55 5.01
N ALA A 130 9.16 -14.25 4.84
CA ALA A 130 9.31 -15.65 5.23
C ALA A 130 9.09 -15.88 6.73
N SER A 131 9.56 -14.95 7.59
CA SER A 131 9.41 -15.01 9.05
C SER A 131 8.34 -14.09 9.60
N LEU A 132 7.50 -13.50 8.74
CA LEU A 132 6.47 -12.56 9.19
C LEU A 132 5.44 -13.29 10.06
N ASP A 133 5.15 -12.73 11.24
CA ASP A 133 4.10 -13.22 12.13
C ASP A 133 2.76 -13.39 11.36
N PRO A 134 2.17 -14.60 11.32
CA PRO A 134 0.95 -14.90 10.58
C PRO A 134 -0.28 -14.14 11.08
N SER A 135 -0.26 -13.59 12.29
CA SER A 135 -1.36 -12.80 12.84
C SER A 135 -1.41 -11.35 12.36
N ILE A 136 -0.36 -10.86 11.70
CA ILE A 136 -0.31 -9.48 11.19
C ILE A 136 -1.21 -9.34 9.96
N LEU A 137 -2.22 -8.45 10.07
CA LEU A 137 -3.08 -8.07 8.96
C LEU A 137 -2.25 -7.51 7.80
N CYS A 138 -2.46 -8.04 6.61
CA CYS A 138 -1.74 -7.64 5.41
C CYS A 138 -2.68 -6.95 4.41
N LEU A 139 -2.28 -5.79 3.88
CA LEU A 139 -2.91 -5.14 2.75
C LEU A 139 -2.04 -5.37 1.51
N PHE A 140 -2.48 -6.22 0.58
CA PHE A 140 -1.69 -6.60 -0.58
C PHE A 140 -2.39 -6.35 -1.91
N SER A 141 -1.65 -5.85 -2.89
CA SER A 141 -2.14 -5.77 -4.26
C SER A 141 -2.23 -7.15 -4.92
N VAL A 142 -3.02 -7.25 -5.99
CA VAL A 142 -3.14 -8.46 -6.82
C VAL A 142 -1.75 -8.98 -7.25
N ALA A 143 -0.87 -8.10 -7.70
CA ALA A 143 0.45 -8.45 -8.19
C ALA A 143 1.36 -8.98 -7.07
N VAL A 144 1.22 -8.43 -5.85
CA VAL A 144 1.95 -8.86 -4.65
C VAL A 144 1.47 -10.24 -4.20
N ILE A 145 0.16 -10.47 -4.14
CA ILE A 145 -0.43 -11.78 -3.83
C ILE A 145 0.13 -12.85 -4.79
N ARG A 146 0.09 -12.59 -6.10
CA ARG A 146 0.66 -13.51 -7.10
C ARG A 146 2.15 -13.75 -6.86
N ALA A 147 2.93 -12.69 -6.60
CA ALA A 147 4.37 -12.80 -6.40
C ALA A 147 4.73 -13.60 -5.14
N ILE A 148 3.98 -13.43 -4.04
CA ILE A 148 4.12 -14.22 -2.81
C ILE A 148 3.90 -15.70 -3.13
N LEU A 149 2.80 -16.02 -3.78
CA LEU A 149 2.41 -17.40 -4.12
C LEU A 149 3.35 -18.07 -5.13
N GLU A 150 4.05 -17.28 -5.95
CA GLU A 150 5.15 -17.79 -6.80
C GLU A 150 6.40 -18.19 -6.01
N HIS A 151 6.63 -17.60 -4.84
CA HIS A 151 7.71 -17.98 -3.92
C HIS A 151 7.29 -19.13 -3.01
N ASP A 152 6.11 -19.03 -2.43
CA ASP A 152 5.55 -19.99 -1.48
C ASP A 152 4.02 -20.06 -1.67
N PRO A 153 3.51 -21.13 -2.30
CA PRO A 153 2.07 -21.30 -2.59
C PRO A 153 1.17 -21.35 -1.36
N ASP A 154 1.72 -21.67 -0.19
CA ASP A 154 0.96 -21.88 1.04
C ASP A 154 1.08 -20.68 1.99
N TRP A 155 1.89 -19.67 1.65
CA TRP A 155 2.22 -18.55 2.53
C TRP A 155 0.99 -17.77 3.03
N LEU A 156 -0.06 -17.66 2.21
CA LEU A 156 -1.28 -16.91 2.53
C LEU A 156 -2.33 -17.74 3.29
N ILE A 157 -2.08 -19.03 3.53
CA ILE A 157 -2.98 -19.88 4.32
C ILE A 157 -3.04 -19.33 5.75
N GLU A 158 -4.27 -19.19 6.27
CA GLU A 158 -4.57 -18.69 7.62
C GLU A 158 -4.09 -17.27 7.95
N ARG A 159 -3.56 -16.53 6.96
CA ARG A 159 -3.17 -15.12 7.15
C ARG A 159 -4.34 -14.17 6.88
N PRO A 160 -4.55 -13.14 7.73
CA PRO A 160 -5.53 -12.11 7.46
C PRO A 160 -5.01 -11.18 6.36
N VAL A 161 -5.64 -11.22 5.19
CA VAL A 161 -5.24 -10.42 4.02
C VAL A 161 -6.42 -9.63 3.47
N ILE A 162 -6.23 -8.35 3.20
CA ILE A 162 -7.20 -7.50 2.49
C ILE A 162 -6.58 -7.09 1.16
N LEU A 163 -7.40 -7.09 0.11
CA LEU A 163 -6.98 -6.71 -1.24
C LEU A 163 -6.83 -5.20 -1.40
N ILE A 164 -5.67 -4.77 -1.89
CA ILE A 164 -5.50 -3.45 -2.49
C ILE A 164 -5.82 -3.58 -3.98
N ASP A 165 -7.09 -3.37 -4.35
CA ASP A 165 -7.49 -3.35 -5.76
C ASP A 165 -7.31 -1.96 -6.38
N ASN A 166 -6.96 -1.90 -7.66
CA ASN A 166 -6.79 -0.64 -8.37
C ASN A 166 -8.13 -0.20 -8.95
N LEU A 167 -8.67 0.92 -8.47
CA LEU A 167 -9.96 1.45 -8.92
C LEU A 167 -10.03 1.70 -10.44
N LEU A 168 -8.91 2.11 -11.06
CA LEU A 168 -8.82 2.36 -12.51
C LEU A 168 -8.51 1.09 -13.32
N LYS A 169 -7.96 0.06 -12.69
CA LYS A 169 -7.58 -1.22 -13.31
C LYS A 169 -8.01 -2.39 -12.41
N PRO A 170 -9.31 -2.51 -12.13
CA PRO A 170 -9.83 -3.50 -11.19
C PRO A 170 -9.47 -4.92 -11.61
N TYR A 171 -9.27 -5.79 -10.63
CA TYR A 171 -9.07 -7.22 -10.85
C TYR A 171 -10.24 -7.82 -11.64
N GLY A 172 -9.94 -8.62 -12.67
CA GLY A 172 -10.95 -9.33 -13.46
C GLY A 172 -11.80 -8.46 -14.39
N GLU A 173 -11.65 -7.14 -14.34
CA GLU A 173 -12.51 -6.17 -15.03
C GLU A 173 -11.74 -5.33 -16.07
N ASN A 174 -12.50 -4.63 -16.91
CA ASN A 174 -11.93 -3.67 -17.86
C ASN A 174 -11.37 -2.46 -17.12
N ARG A 175 -10.29 -1.88 -17.68
CA ARG A 175 -9.79 -0.57 -17.26
C ARG A 175 -10.90 0.47 -17.31
N ARG A 176 -11.05 1.21 -16.21
CA ARG A 176 -11.98 2.34 -16.06
C ARG A 176 -11.26 3.64 -16.38
N ASP A 177 -11.98 4.61 -16.92
CA ASP A 177 -11.47 5.97 -17.10
C ASP A 177 -11.82 6.85 -15.90
N LEU A 178 -11.17 8.03 -15.80
CA LEU A 178 -11.37 8.93 -14.67
C LEU A 178 -12.81 9.47 -14.58
N ALA A 179 -13.49 9.66 -15.72
CA ALA A 179 -14.85 10.20 -15.77
C ALA A 179 -15.91 9.16 -15.34
N ALA A 180 -15.64 7.88 -15.54
CA ALA A 180 -16.45 6.79 -15.05
C ALA A 180 -16.32 6.68 -13.53
N VAL A 181 -15.10 6.68 -13.00
CA VAL A 181 -14.90 6.53 -11.56
C VAL A 181 -15.28 7.78 -10.77
N SER A 182 -15.21 8.98 -11.35
CA SER A 182 -15.67 10.22 -10.70
C SER A 182 -17.17 10.26 -10.42
N ARG A 183 -17.95 9.35 -11.02
CA ARG A 183 -19.40 9.21 -10.78
C ARG A 183 -19.73 8.21 -9.67
N MET A 184 -18.72 7.55 -9.09
CA MET A 184 -18.93 6.59 -8.01
C MET A 184 -19.14 7.32 -6.66
N PRO A 185 -20.05 6.86 -5.78
CA PRO A 185 -20.46 7.62 -4.59
C PRO A 185 -19.33 7.95 -3.59
N ALA A 186 -18.37 7.05 -3.43
CA ALA A 186 -17.27 7.19 -2.46
C ALA A 186 -15.98 7.75 -3.08
N VAL A 187 -16.06 8.30 -4.30
CA VAL A 187 -14.88 8.72 -5.07
C VAL A 187 -14.88 10.24 -5.24
N THR A 188 -13.73 10.85 -4.98
CA THR A 188 -13.45 12.24 -5.31
C THR A 188 -12.29 12.30 -6.30
N VAL A 189 -12.45 13.07 -7.37
CA VAL A 189 -11.42 13.27 -8.41
C VAL A 189 -11.15 14.75 -8.58
N ASP A 190 -9.88 15.13 -8.56
CA ASP A 190 -9.41 16.43 -8.97
C ASP A 190 -8.92 16.36 -10.41
N ALA A 191 -9.77 16.78 -11.36
CA ALA A 191 -9.51 16.64 -12.79
C ALA A 191 -8.24 17.36 -13.27
N PRO A 192 -7.93 18.61 -12.84
CA PRO A 192 -6.69 19.30 -13.20
C PRO A 192 -5.42 18.53 -12.86
N SER A 193 -5.29 18.01 -11.62
CA SER A 193 -4.11 17.24 -11.22
C SER A 193 -4.21 15.76 -11.58
N ARG A 194 -5.37 15.31 -12.08
CA ARG A 194 -5.74 13.90 -12.31
C ARG A 194 -5.58 13.04 -11.07
N SER A 195 -5.69 13.66 -9.89
CA SER A 195 -5.63 12.97 -8.61
C SER A 195 -7.00 12.44 -8.24
N GLY A 196 -7.02 11.38 -7.43
CA GLY A 196 -8.26 10.78 -6.96
C GLY A 196 -8.10 10.13 -5.60
N VAL A 197 -9.22 10.03 -4.89
CA VAL A 197 -9.35 9.41 -3.58
C VAL A 197 -10.61 8.56 -3.58
N SER A 198 -10.50 7.31 -3.14
CA SER A 198 -11.64 6.46 -2.79
C SER A 198 -11.75 6.35 -1.28
N LEU A 199 -12.95 6.56 -0.76
CA LEU A 199 -13.31 6.35 0.66
C LEU A 199 -13.96 5.00 0.89
N ASP A 200 -14.04 4.17 -0.15
CA ASP A 200 -14.49 2.79 -0.10
C ASP A 200 -13.44 1.88 -0.78
N PRO A 201 -12.52 1.28 -0.01
CA PRO A 201 -11.51 0.38 -0.55
C PRO A 201 -12.10 -0.91 -1.15
N ALA A 202 -13.36 -1.27 -0.87
CA ALA A 202 -14.00 -2.44 -1.49
C ALA A 202 -14.23 -2.23 -2.98
N SER A 203 -14.47 -0.98 -3.39
CA SER A 203 -14.54 -0.56 -4.79
C SER A 203 -13.17 -0.40 -5.47
N GLY A 204 -12.09 -0.42 -4.67
CA GLY A 204 -10.70 -0.18 -5.08
C GLY A 204 -10.17 1.20 -4.68
N VAL A 205 -8.85 1.38 -4.80
CA VAL A 205 -8.13 2.61 -4.46
C VAL A 205 -7.41 3.22 -5.66
N PHE A 206 -7.11 4.51 -5.60
CA PHE A 206 -6.20 5.16 -6.55
C PHE A 206 -4.75 4.85 -6.21
N GLN A 207 -4.01 4.30 -7.18
CA GLN A 207 -2.57 4.07 -7.05
C GLN A 207 -1.79 5.28 -7.60
N GLY A 208 -1.30 6.15 -6.71
CA GLY A 208 -0.64 7.42 -7.05
C GLY A 208 0.87 7.30 -7.37
N GLY A 209 1.42 6.09 -7.42
CA GLY A 209 2.85 5.84 -7.61
C GLY A 209 3.66 5.70 -6.32
N SER A 210 2.99 5.68 -5.16
CA SER A 210 3.55 5.28 -3.88
C SER A 210 2.50 4.52 -3.09
N VAL A 211 2.91 3.44 -2.42
CA VAL A 211 2.04 2.65 -1.52
C VAL A 211 1.44 3.50 -0.40
N ALA A 212 2.08 4.62 -0.05
CA ALA A 212 1.55 5.58 0.91
C ALA A 212 0.20 6.18 0.47
N VAL A 213 -0.02 6.36 -0.84
CA VAL A 213 -1.30 6.88 -1.37
C VAL A 213 -2.41 5.85 -1.18
N SER A 214 -2.11 4.57 -1.41
CA SER A 214 -3.05 3.47 -1.20
C SER A 214 -3.35 3.29 0.29
N ALA A 215 -2.31 3.26 1.12
CA ALA A 215 -2.45 3.17 2.58
C ALA A 215 -3.28 4.32 3.17
N LEU A 216 -3.14 5.54 2.64
CA LEU A 216 -3.93 6.69 3.09
C LEU A 216 -5.43 6.53 2.82
N GLN A 217 -5.82 5.92 1.69
CA GLN A 217 -7.24 5.65 1.42
C GLN A 217 -7.82 4.60 2.38
N PHE A 218 -7.03 3.58 2.74
CA PHE A 218 -7.41 2.64 3.81
C PHE A 218 -7.48 3.31 5.18
N ALA A 219 -6.56 4.21 5.51
CA ALA A 219 -6.62 4.99 6.74
C ALA A 219 -7.89 5.86 6.78
N LEU A 220 -8.23 6.57 5.70
CA LEU A 220 -9.44 7.39 5.60
C LEU A 220 -10.74 6.59 5.72
N PHE A 221 -10.75 5.36 5.20
CA PHE A 221 -11.87 4.43 5.38
C PHE A 221 -12.16 4.16 6.86
N CYS A 222 -11.12 4.06 7.68
CA CYS A 222 -11.24 3.83 9.13
C CYS A 222 -11.73 5.07 9.91
N ARG A 223 -11.88 6.24 9.26
CA ARG A 223 -12.31 7.51 9.88
C ARG A 223 -11.53 7.89 11.16
N PRO A 224 -10.19 7.85 11.16
CA PRO A 224 -9.41 8.26 12.32
C PRO A 224 -9.54 9.76 12.56
N ARG A 225 -9.40 10.16 13.82
CA ARG A 225 -9.27 11.56 14.24
C ARG A 225 -7.91 12.12 13.85
N ILE A 226 -6.84 11.32 13.90
CA ILE A 226 -5.48 11.74 13.52
C ILE A 226 -4.89 10.79 12.49
N ILE A 227 -4.35 11.35 11.40
CA ILE A 227 -3.52 10.66 10.42
C ILE A 227 -2.09 11.20 10.49
N GLY A 228 -1.19 10.38 11.01
CA GLY A 228 0.23 10.65 11.11
C GLY A 228 1.03 10.13 9.92
N PHE A 229 2.14 10.79 9.60
CA PHE A 229 3.09 10.33 8.59
C PHE A 229 4.51 10.36 9.14
N ILE A 230 5.27 9.29 8.93
CA ILE A 230 6.70 9.26 9.22
C ILE A 230 7.42 8.40 8.19
N GLY A 231 8.64 8.77 7.80
CA GLY A 231 9.40 8.02 6.79
C GLY A 231 8.82 8.14 5.38
N ILE A 232 7.95 9.12 5.13
CA ILE A 232 7.38 9.44 3.81
C ILE A 232 8.25 10.50 3.14
N ASP A 233 9.52 10.15 2.92
CA ASP A 233 10.52 11.09 2.45
C ASP A 233 10.56 11.12 0.91
N ILE A 234 9.51 11.71 0.31
CA ILE A 234 9.36 11.80 -1.16
C ILE A 234 10.52 12.58 -1.80
N ALA A 235 11.01 13.63 -1.12
CA ALA A 235 12.11 14.48 -1.59
C ALA A 235 13.50 13.83 -1.47
N ASN A 236 13.66 12.83 -0.59
CA ASN A 236 14.94 12.14 -0.35
C ASN A 236 14.95 10.73 -0.96
N ALA A 237 14.14 10.46 -1.98
CA ALA A 237 14.00 9.13 -2.59
C ALA A 237 15.31 8.55 -3.19
N ALA A 238 16.36 9.37 -3.31
CA ALA A 238 17.71 8.98 -3.74
C ALA A 238 18.64 8.54 -2.58
N GLN A 239 18.26 8.80 -1.32
CA GLN A 239 19.01 8.31 -0.16
C GLN A 239 18.66 6.85 0.15
N PRO A 240 19.58 6.06 0.73
CA PRO A 240 19.29 4.70 1.16
C PRO A 240 18.10 4.70 2.12
N ARG A 241 17.17 3.76 1.94
CA ARG A 241 16.11 3.51 2.93
C ARG A 241 16.74 3.10 4.26
N PHE A 242 16.02 3.24 5.37
CA PHE A 242 16.62 2.97 6.69
C PHE A 242 17.11 1.52 6.87
N TYR A 243 16.59 0.58 6.10
CA TYR A 243 16.96 -0.83 6.11
C TYR A 243 17.95 -1.22 4.98
N GLU A 244 18.35 -0.29 4.12
CA GLU A 244 19.31 -0.53 3.05
C GLU A 244 20.74 -0.18 3.49
N THR A 245 21.72 -0.98 3.04
CA THR A 245 23.15 -0.73 3.24
C THR A 245 23.66 0.30 2.23
N PRO A 246 24.57 1.21 2.61
CA PRO A 246 25.22 2.12 1.64
C PRO A 246 25.90 1.34 0.50
N GLY A 247 25.55 1.65 -0.76
CA GLY A 247 26.06 0.94 -1.95
C GLY A 247 25.08 -0.07 -2.57
N GLU A 248 24.01 -0.44 -1.86
CA GLU A 248 22.93 -1.30 -2.38
C GLU A 248 21.64 -0.50 -2.65
N THR A 249 21.78 0.79 -3.00
CA THR A 249 20.65 1.69 -3.22
C THR A 249 19.87 1.30 -4.47
N VAL A 250 18.56 1.18 -4.29
CA VAL A 250 17.65 0.73 -5.33
C VAL A 250 16.93 1.90 -5.99
N PHE A 251 16.77 1.84 -7.31
CA PHE A 251 15.93 2.80 -8.04
C PHE A 251 14.51 2.87 -7.47
N SER A 252 14.13 4.06 -7.00
CA SER A 252 12.80 4.41 -6.56
C SER A 252 12.20 5.42 -7.54
N GLY A 253 11.12 5.06 -8.24
CA GLY A 253 10.40 5.99 -9.13
C GLY A 253 9.60 7.09 -8.39
N VAL A 254 9.79 7.21 -7.08
CA VAL A 254 9.07 8.16 -6.21
C VAL A 254 9.47 9.61 -6.50
N SER A 255 10.73 9.88 -6.86
CA SER A 255 11.21 11.23 -7.21
C SER A 255 10.56 11.73 -8.51
N GLU A 256 10.54 10.91 -9.56
CA GLU A 256 9.84 11.23 -10.83
C GLU A 256 8.32 11.33 -10.65
N ALA A 257 7.77 10.72 -9.60
CA ALA A 257 6.35 10.72 -9.29
C ALA A 257 5.94 11.75 -8.22
N GLU A 258 6.86 12.57 -7.70
CA GLU A 258 6.61 13.45 -6.54
C GLU A 258 5.35 14.31 -6.74
N GLY A 259 5.25 15.01 -7.88
CA GLY A 259 4.10 15.87 -8.17
C GLY A 259 2.77 15.11 -8.17
N ARG A 260 2.75 13.88 -8.72
CA ARG A 260 1.57 13.02 -8.73
C ARG A 260 1.23 12.54 -7.33
N ILE A 261 2.21 12.08 -6.57
CA ILE A 261 2.01 11.60 -5.19
C ILE A 261 1.46 12.73 -4.32
N LEU A 262 2.08 13.91 -4.36
CA LEU A 262 1.60 15.09 -3.61
C LEU A 262 0.21 15.54 -4.08
N GLY A 263 -0.12 15.36 -5.37
CA GLY A 263 -1.46 15.54 -5.91
C GLY A 263 -2.52 14.73 -5.17
N HIS A 264 -2.32 13.41 -5.11
CA HIS A 264 -3.22 12.50 -4.40
C HIS A 264 -3.25 12.78 -2.89
N MET A 265 -2.09 13.02 -2.27
CA MET A 265 -2.01 13.30 -0.83
C MET A 265 -2.76 14.57 -0.45
N ARG A 266 -2.67 15.63 -1.26
CA ARG A 266 -3.38 16.89 -1.03
C ARG A 266 -4.89 16.72 -1.14
N LEU A 267 -5.36 15.99 -2.15
CA LEU A 267 -6.79 15.70 -2.30
C LEU A 267 -7.30 14.85 -1.13
N ALA A 268 -6.55 13.82 -0.73
CA ALA A 268 -6.88 12.96 0.40
C ALA A 268 -6.92 13.73 1.72
N LYS A 269 -5.99 14.68 1.91
CA LYS A 269 -5.99 15.61 3.04
C LYS A 269 -7.29 16.42 3.08
N ALA A 270 -7.65 17.10 1.99
CA ALA A 270 -8.86 17.91 1.95
C ALA A 270 -10.13 17.08 2.24
N VAL A 271 -10.24 15.89 1.66
CA VAL A 271 -11.36 14.96 1.91
C VAL A 271 -11.39 14.46 3.35
N GLY A 272 -10.24 14.16 3.94
CA GLY A 272 -10.13 13.72 5.34
C GLY A 272 -10.46 14.82 6.34
N GLU A 273 -9.98 16.04 6.13
CA GLU A 273 -10.27 17.20 6.99
C GLU A 273 -11.76 17.56 6.95
N ALA A 274 -12.39 17.51 5.78
CA ALA A 274 -13.84 17.66 5.65
C ALA A 274 -14.65 16.58 6.41
N ARG A 275 -13.99 15.48 6.80
CA ARG A 275 -14.56 14.38 7.60
C ARG A 275 -14.05 14.34 9.04
N GLY A 276 -13.32 15.37 9.47
CA GLY A 276 -12.87 15.53 10.87
C GLY A 276 -11.51 14.92 11.19
N SER A 277 -10.74 14.44 10.20
CA SER A 277 -9.38 13.96 10.42
C SER A 277 -8.37 15.11 10.42
N THR A 278 -7.45 15.12 11.39
CA THR A 278 -6.28 15.99 11.41
C THR A 278 -5.07 15.27 10.82
N PHE A 279 -4.29 15.96 9.99
CA PHE A 279 -3.09 15.41 9.35
C PHE A 279 -1.84 15.97 10.03
N VAL A 280 -0.88 15.10 10.34
CA VAL A 280 0.38 15.49 10.99
C VAL A 280 1.56 14.74 10.41
N ASN A 281 2.66 15.44 10.18
CA ASN A 281 3.90 14.86 9.69
C ASN A 281 4.95 14.88 10.81
N TYR A 282 5.59 13.73 11.06
CA TYR A 282 6.60 13.58 12.11
C TYR A 282 8.04 13.61 11.56
N SER A 283 8.21 13.84 10.24
CA SER A 283 9.51 13.98 9.61
C SER A 283 9.88 15.46 9.44
N PRO A 284 10.99 15.96 10.02
CA PRO A 284 11.32 17.40 10.01
C PRO A 284 11.59 17.95 8.60
N SER A 285 12.06 17.10 7.68
CA SER A 285 12.30 17.42 6.27
C SER A 285 11.42 16.55 5.36
N SER A 286 10.16 16.96 5.18
CA SER A 286 9.18 16.20 4.38
C SER A 286 8.56 17.04 3.28
N ALA A 287 8.41 16.45 2.09
CA ALA A 287 7.66 17.05 0.99
C ALA A 287 6.17 17.26 1.33
N LEU A 288 5.66 16.59 2.37
CA LEU A 288 4.29 16.75 2.85
C LEU A 288 4.01 18.16 3.40
N GLN A 289 5.04 18.87 3.88
CA GLN A 289 4.89 20.26 4.31
C GLN A 289 4.47 21.18 3.15
N LYS A 290 4.91 20.87 1.91
CA LYS A 290 4.55 21.63 0.69
C LYS A 290 3.04 21.60 0.39
N ILE A 291 2.32 20.63 0.95
CA ILE A 291 0.85 20.49 0.78
C ILE A 291 0.09 20.80 2.08
N GLY A 292 0.74 21.49 3.01
CA GLY A 292 0.11 22.00 4.23
C GLY A 292 -0.11 20.94 5.33
N ILE A 293 0.62 19.83 5.32
CA ILE A 293 0.65 18.90 6.46
C ILE A 293 1.72 19.39 7.45
N PRO A 294 1.33 19.91 8.63
CA PRO A 294 2.26 20.51 9.57
C PRO A 294 3.20 19.48 10.19
N TYR A 295 4.42 19.92 10.52
CA TYR A 295 5.36 19.13 11.30
C TYR A 295 4.96 19.11 12.78
N SER A 296 5.13 17.97 13.43
CA SER A 296 5.09 17.83 14.89
C SER A 296 6.32 17.08 15.36
N ASP A 297 6.94 17.60 16.41
CA ASP A 297 8.07 17.01 17.11
C ASP A 297 7.67 15.97 18.16
N ARG A 298 6.40 15.58 18.22
CA ARG A 298 5.87 14.60 19.19
C ARG A 298 6.64 13.28 19.22
N LEU A 299 7.20 12.86 18.08
CA LEU A 299 7.99 11.63 17.97
C LEU A 299 9.50 11.86 18.04
N VAL A 300 9.96 13.08 18.35
CA VAL A 300 11.38 13.33 18.62
C VAL A 300 11.65 12.87 20.05
N GLY A 301 12.51 11.86 20.21
CA GLY A 301 12.90 11.40 21.55
C GLY A 301 13.52 12.55 22.35
N LEU A 302 13.11 12.69 23.61
CA LEU A 302 13.84 13.52 24.57
C LEU A 302 15.27 12.95 24.65
N ARG A 303 16.26 13.77 24.32
CA ARG A 303 17.67 13.41 24.48
C ARG A 303 18.04 13.30 25.95
#